data_AF-L9W8Q2-F1
#
_entry.id   AF-L9W8Q2-F1
#
_cell.length_a   1.000
_cell.length_b   1.000
_cell.length_c   1.000
_cell.angle_alpha   90.00
_cell.angle_beta   90.00
_cell.angle_gamma   90.00
#
_symmetry.space_group_name_H-M   'P 1'
#
loop_
_entity.id
_entity.type
_entity.pdbx_description
1 polymer ?
#
loop_
_entity_poly.entity_id
_entity_poly.type
_entity_poly.pdbx_seq_one_letter_code
_entity_poly.pdbx_strand_id
1 'polypeptide(L)'
;MEWVLIELTHENLAAEYRSSHLWGTKRTQYTAENPRGEAFSKHHYDARVGWHTETPDRDELRTELVNKLSRSRPETSDPDLDATCRRDRFVLKPIRQRPQQDNTK
;
A
#
# COMPACT_ATOMS: atom_id res chain seq x y z
N MET A 1 11.51 1.55 -7.25
CA MET A 1 10.60 2.06 -6.20
C MET A 1 10.18 3.49 -6.40
N GLU A 2 11.04 4.38 -6.93
CA GLU A 2 10.65 5.78 -7.19
C GLU A 2 9.45 5.94 -8.14
N TRP A 3 9.26 5.02 -9.09
CA TRP A 3 8.11 4.98 -10.00
C TRP A 3 6.76 4.96 -9.28
N VAL A 4 6.62 4.19 -8.20
CA VAL A 4 5.38 4.11 -7.43
C VAL A 4 5.03 5.45 -6.80
N LEU A 5 6.03 6.17 -6.28
CA LEU A 5 5.83 7.51 -5.69
C LEU A 5 5.42 8.54 -6.75
N ILE A 6 5.96 8.41 -7.97
CA ILE A 6 5.60 9.25 -9.11
C ILE A 6 4.15 8.95 -9.55
N GLU A 7 3.76 7.68 -9.65
CA GLU A 7 2.40 7.30 -10.03
C GLU A 7 1.34 7.70 -8.99
N LEU A 8 1.67 7.61 -7.70
CA LEU A 8 0.80 8.07 -6.61
C LEU A 8 0.52 9.58 -6.67
N THR A 9 1.45 10.37 -7.21
CA THR A 9 1.37 11.83 -7.24
C THR A 9 0.79 12.40 -8.53
N HIS A 10 0.93 11.70 -9.66
CA HIS A 10 0.51 12.20 -10.97
C HIS A 10 -0.94 11.86 -11.37
N GLU A 11 -1.53 10.75 -10.91
CA GLU A 11 -2.82 10.28 -11.46
C GLU A 11 -3.92 10.03 -10.41
N ASN A 12 -3.81 10.58 -9.20
CA ASN A 12 -4.75 10.28 -8.09
C ASN A 12 -4.91 8.75 -7.95
N LEU A 13 -3.78 8.04 -7.94
CA LEU A 13 -3.74 6.59 -7.82
C LEU A 13 -3.55 6.21 -6.35
N ALA A 14 -4.09 5.06 -5.98
CA ALA A 14 -3.83 4.38 -4.73
C ALA A 14 -2.95 3.17 -5.00
N ALA A 15 -1.87 3.07 -4.23
CA ALA A 15 -1.08 1.84 -4.15
C ALA A 15 -1.68 0.95 -3.08
N GLU A 16 -1.98 -0.29 -3.43
CA GLU A 16 -2.47 -1.29 -2.50
C GLU A 16 -1.51 -2.47 -2.43
N TYR A 17 -1.06 -2.76 -1.21
CA TYR A 17 -0.29 -3.94 -0.88
C TYR A 17 -1.16 -4.89 -0.06
N ARG A 18 -1.36 -6.11 -0.56
CA ARG A 18 -2.09 -7.17 0.14
C ARG A 18 -1.14 -8.30 0.44
N SER A 19 -1.12 -8.71 1.70
CA SER A 19 -0.35 -9.85 2.17
C SER A 19 -1.29 -10.84 2.84
N SER A 20 -1.22 -12.10 2.44
CA SER A 20 -2.02 -13.17 3.02
C SER A 20 -1.07 -14.11 3.75
N HIS A 21 -1.16 -14.14 5.08
CA HIS A 21 -0.41 -15.06 5.90
C HIS A 21 -1.39 -15.98 6.64
N LEU A 22 -0.89 -17.05 7.23
CA LEU A 22 -1.72 -18.04 7.92
C LEU A 22 -2.63 -17.41 9.00
N TRP A 23 -2.21 -16.30 9.64
CA TRP A 23 -2.97 -15.64 10.71
C TRP A 23 -3.94 -14.55 10.21
N GLY A 24 -4.15 -14.44 8.90
CA GLY A 24 -5.10 -13.53 8.29
C GLY A 24 -4.50 -12.62 7.20
N THR A 25 -5.36 -11.80 6.61
CA THR A 25 -4.97 -10.86 5.56
C THR A 25 -4.56 -9.52 6.17
N LYS A 26 -3.39 -9.02 5.76
CA LYS A 26 -3.00 -7.62 5.93
C LYS A 26 -3.22 -6.87 4.63
N ARG A 27 -3.72 -5.64 4.72
CA ARG A 27 -3.93 -4.77 3.56
C ARG A 27 -3.40 -3.39 3.88
N THR A 28 -2.60 -2.81 3.00
CA THR A 28 -2.10 -1.45 3.15
C THR A 28 -2.43 -0.67 1.90
N GLN A 29 -2.98 0.52 2.07
CA GLN A 29 -3.29 1.44 0.99
C GLN A 29 -2.52 2.72 1.19
N TYR A 30 -1.90 3.23 0.13
CA TYR A 30 -1.18 4.49 0.12
C TYR A 30 -1.80 5.41 -0.92
N THR A 31 -2.01 6.67 -0.54
CA THR A 31 -2.52 7.73 -1.42
C THR A 31 -1.72 9.00 -1.19
N ALA A 32 -1.42 9.77 -2.24
CA ALA A 32 -0.81 11.07 -2.06
C ALA A 32 -1.82 12.06 -1.46
N GLU A 33 -1.42 12.82 -0.43
CA GLU A 33 -2.26 13.89 0.14
C GLU A 33 -2.15 15.18 -0.66
N ASN A 34 -1.05 15.33 -1.40
CA ASN A 34 -0.78 16.48 -2.24
C ASN A 34 -0.10 16.05 -3.55
N PRO A 35 -0.25 16.83 -4.64
CA PRO A 35 0.35 16.51 -5.92
C PRO A 35 1.88 16.62 -5.93
N ARG A 36 2.49 17.22 -4.88
CA ARG A 36 3.94 17.33 -4.73
C ARG A 36 4.58 16.05 -4.19
N GLY A 37 3.78 15.15 -3.61
CA GLY A 37 4.28 13.92 -2.99
C GLY A 37 5.10 14.16 -1.74
N GLU A 38 4.80 15.21 -0.99
CA GLU A 38 5.49 15.53 0.27
C GLU A 38 4.90 14.72 1.44
N ALA A 39 3.61 14.39 1.37
CA ALA A 39 2.90 13.61 2.39
C ALA A 39 1.94 12.60 1.73
N PHE A 40 1.78 11.47 2.40
CA PHE A 40 0.95 10.36 1.93
C PHE A 40 0.07 9.86 3.06
N SER A 41 -1.18 9.51 2.77
CA SER A 41 -2.01 8.78 3.72
C SER A 41 -1.79 7.29 3.53
N LYS A 42 -1.51 6.59 4.63
CA LYS A 42 -1.34 5.14 4.71
C LYS A 42 -2.48 4.56 5.54
N HIS A 43 -3.37 3.79 4.91
CA HIS A 43 -4.42 3.04 5.59
C HIS A 43 -4.00 1.58 5.70
N HIS A 44 -3.70 1.12 6.91
CA HIS A 44 -3.32 -0.26 7.18
C HIS A 44 -4.46 -1.02 7.88
N TYR A 45 -4.78 -2.18 7.34
CA TYR A 45 -5.68 -3.17 7.93
C TYR A 45 -4.86 -4.37 8.37
N ASP A 46 -5.04 -4.74 9.63
CA ASP A 46 -4.56 -5.99 10.19
C ASP A 46 -5.77 -6.73 10.79
N ALA A 47 -5.91 -8.02 10.48
CA ALA A 47 -7.05 -8.82 10.92
C ALA A 47 -7.22 -8.86 12.45
N ARG A 48 -6.18 -8.57 13.23
CA ARG A 48 -6.21 -8.60 14.70
C ARG A 48 -6.65 -7.29 15.33
N VAL A 49 -6.37 -6.16 14.68
CA VAL A 49 -6.56 -4.81 15.26
C VAL A 49 -7.43 -3.89 14.40
N GLY A 50 -7.81 -4.32 13.20
CA GLY A 50 -8.65 -3.55 12.28
C GLY A 50 -7.87 -2.49 11.50
N TRP A 51 -8.58 -1.44 11.08
CA TRP A 51 -8.03 -0.34 10.29
C TRP A 51 -7.38 0.73 11.17
N HIS A 52 -6.24 1.23 10.74
CA HIS A 52 -5.58 2.42 11.27
C HIS A 52 -4.94 3.23 10.15
N THR A 53 -4.72 4.51 10.42
CA THR A 53 -4.19 5.47 9.45
C THR A 53 -2.95 6.13 10.00
N GLU A 54 -1.95 6.27 9.15
CA GLU A 54 -0.69 6.98 9.38
C GLU A 54 -0.46 7.96 8.22
N THR A 55 0.34 9.01 8.45
CA THR A 55 0.73 9.98 7.42
C THR A 55 2.26 10.00 7.26
N PRO A 56 2.86 9.02 6.56
CA PRO A 56 4.29 9.03 6.29
C PRO A 56 4.68 10.15 5.32
N ASP A 57 5.88 10.71 5.55
CA ASP A 57 6.55 11.52 4.54
C ASP A 57 7.13 10.65 3.41
N ARG A 58 7.67 11.31 2.39
CA ARG A 58 8.19 10.67 1.18
C ARG A 58 9.33 9.68 1.46
N ASP A 59 10.26 9.99 2.35
CA ASP A 59 11.41 9.14 2.65
C ASP A 59 11.01 7.94 3.52
N GLU A 60 10.10 8.15 4.47
CA GLU A 60 9.49 7.08 5.25
C GLU A 60 8.76 6.08 4.34
N LEU A 61 7.88 6.58 3.46
CA LEU A 61 7.14 5.74 2.53
C LEU A 61 8.08 5.03 1.54
N ARG A 62 9.12 5.72 1.03
CA ARG A 62 10.13 5.11 0.16
C ARG A 62 10.80 3.91 0.83
N THR A 63 11.25 4.10 2.07
CA THR A 63 11.94 3.06 2.85
C THR A 63 11.02 1.88 3.13
N GLU A 64 9.76 2.15 3.50
CA GLU A 64 8.76 1.12 3.73
C GLU A 64 8.46 0.30 2.45
N LEU A 65 8.26 0.97 1.32
CA LEU A 65 8.02 0.31 0.03
C LEU A 65 9.21 -0.55 -0.41
N VAL A 66 10.44 -0.04 -0.25
CA VAL A 66 11.67 -0.82 -0.52
C VAL A 66 11.70 -2.08 0.34
N ASN A 67 11.46 -1.96 1.65
CA ASN A 67 11.51 -3.09 2.57
C ASN A 67 10.44 -4.15 2.24
N LYS A 68 9.20 -3.74 1.97
CA LYS A 68 8.10 -4.69 1.67
C LYS A 68 8.32 -5.41 0.35
N LEU A 69 8.69 -4.69 -0.70
CA LEU A 69 8.85 -5.26 -2.04
C LEU A 69 10.15 -6.06 -2.19
N SER A 70 11.22 -5.70 -1.47
CA SER A 70 12.42 -6.54 -1.39
C SER A 70 12.14 -7.86 -0.67
N ARG A 71 11.33 -7.85 0.41
CA ARG A 71 10.88 -9.09 1.08
C ARG A 71 9.90 -9.93 0.25
N SER A 72 9.18 -9.30 -0.67
CA SER A 72 8.28 -9.99 -1.61
C SER A 72 9.03 -10.79 -2.68
N ARG A 73 10.37 -10.69 -2.74
CA ARG A 73 11.23 -11.52 -3.60
C ARG A 73 11.80 -12.66 -2.74
N PRO A 74 11.23 -13.87 -2.80
CA PRO A 74 11.72 -14.96 -1.96
C PRO A 74 13.10 -15.40 -2.46
N GLU A 75 14.15 -15.18 -1.67
CA GLU A 75 15.34 -16.02 -1.68
C GLU A 75 15.11 -17.18 -0.72
N THR A 76 14.20 -18.09 -1.06
CA THR A 76 14.02 -19.33 -0.30
C THR A 76 13.86 -20.50 -1.25
N SER A 77 14.76 -21.48 -1.14
CA SER A 77 14.77 -22.73 -1.91
C SER A 77 13.65 -23.72 -1.54
N ASP A 78 12.68 -23.30 -0.71
CA ASP A 78 11.60 -24.14 -0.19
C ASP A 78 10.25 -23.79 -0.85
N PRO A 79 9.70 -24.68 -1.69
CA PRO A 79 8.49 -24.42 -2.49
C PRO A 79 7.19 -24.38 -1.67
N ASP A 80 7.16 -24.93 -0.45
CA ASP A 80 5.94 -25.03 0.36
C ASP A 80 5.70 -23.76 1.19
N LEU A 81 6.78 -23.19 1.71
CA LEU A 81 6.77 -21.85 2.33
C LEU A 81 6.55 -20.75 1.28
N ASP A 82 7.10 -20.95 0.09
CA ASP A 82 6.87 -20.12 -1.09
C ASP A 82 5.39 -20.14 -1.50
N ALA A 83 4.67 -21.27 -1.41
CA ALA A 83 3.23 -21.32 -1.75
C ALA A 83 2.32 -20.55 -0.76
N THR A 84 2.69 -20.46 0.51
CA THR A 84 1.94 -19.70 1.53
C THR A 84 2.33 -18.22 1.59
N CYS A 85 3.58 -17.88 1.24
CA CYS A 85 4.07 -16.50 1.13
C CYS A 85 3.80 -15.88 -0.25
N ARG A 86 3.58 -16.70 -1.29
CA ARG A 86 3.14 -16.29 -2.64
C ARG A 86 1.70 -15.83 -2.62
N ARG A 87 1.53 -14.55 -2.31
CA ARG A 87 1.17 -13.53 -3.30
C ARG A 87 0.97 -12.25 -2.54
N ASP A 88 2.04 -11.75 -1.96
CA ASP A 88 2.12 -10.33 -1.68
C ASP A 88 1.87 -9.59 -2.99
N ARG A 89 0.67 -9.03 -3.11
CA ARG A 89 0.19 -8.43 -4.35
C ARG A 89 0.22 -6.93 -4.16
N PHE A 90 1.09 -6.30 -4.94
CA PHE A 90 1.11 -4.87 -5.12
C PHE A 90 0.31 -4.49 -6.36
N VAL A 91 -0.69 -3.63 -6.22
CA VAL A 91 -1.48 -3.12 -7.34
C VAL A 91 -1.66 -1.62 -7.22
N LEU A 92 -1.55 -0.93 -8.35
CA LEU A 92 -1.99 0.45 -8.48
C LEU A 92 -3.43 0.46 -8.94
N LYS A 93 -4.26 1.25 -8.27
CA LYS A 93 -5.67 1.41 -8.59
C LYS A 93 -5.95 2.90 -8.72
N PRO A 94 -6.69 3.34 -9.75
CA PRO A 94 -7.18 4.71 -9.76
C PRO A 94 -8.09 4.94 -8.55
N ILE A 95 -7.86 6.02 -7.82
CA ILE A 95 -8.82 6.50 -6.83
C ILE A 95 -9.97 7.04 -7.67
N ARG A 96 -11.01 6.23 -7.85
CA ARG A 96 -12.28 6.78 -8.33
C ARG A 96 -12.61 7.91 -7.38
N GLN A 97 -12.69 9.14 -7.90
CA GLN A 97 -13.24 10.25 -7.16
C GLN A 97 -14.54 9.74 -6.57
N ARG A 98 -14.59 9.56 -5.23
CA ARG A 98 -15.89 9.47 -4.57
C ARG A 98 -16.61 10.74 -5.00
N PRO A 99 -17.85 10.68 -5.50
CA PRO A 99 -18.62 11.90 -5.61
C PRO A 99 -18.54 12.54 -4.23
N GLN A 100 -17.99 13.74 -4.20
CA GLN A 100 -18.00 14.58 -3.03
C GLN A 100 -19.40 14.48 -2.46
N GLN A 101 -19.54 13.95 -1.25
CA GLN A 101 -20.84 14.02 -0.59
C GLN A 101 -21.11 15.50 -0.42
N ASP A 102 -21.92 15.99 -1.34
CA ASP A 102 -22.52 17.30 -1.36
C ASP A 102 -23.42 17.35 -0.13
N ASN A 103 -22.82 17.72 1.00
CA ASN A 103 -23.58 18.19 2.14
C ASN A 103 -24.06 19.59 1.79
N THR A 104 -25.10 19.66 0.96
CA THR A 104 -25.92 20.86 0.83
C THR A 104 -27.27 20.61 1.49
N LYS A 105 -27.33 21.10 2.73
CA LYS A 105 -28.45 21.78 3.40
C LYS A 105 -29.60 20.97 3.99
#